data_AF-A0A952ZVQ5-F1
#
_entry.id   AF-A0A952ZVQ5-F1
#
_cell.length_a   1.000
_cell.length_b   1.000
_cell.length_c   1.000
_cell.angle_alpha   90.00
_cell.angle_beta   90.00
_cell.angle_gamma   90.00
#
_symmetry.space_group_name_H-M   'P 1'
#
loop_
_entity.id
_entity.type
_entity.pdbx_description
1 polymer ?
#
loop_
_entity_poly.entity_id
_entity_poly.type
_entity_poly.pdbx_seq_one_letter_code
_entity_poly.pdbx_strand_id
1 'polypeptide(L)'
;MNPAQIRKYRLVWGKVRRLLRERGLSAKDADARRHQIHVKALGSDKSSLDFTNRDFDKVLSHFIAILEPDNLEAQIRIIEQPELRRARMIELCRELVGGLPQIADAVNPEFYASNYLDALAKRVRGRPFESLDEAGLGVIHGILVNRLGPKGPAERDDPF
;
A
#
# COMPACT_ATOMS: atom_id res chain seq x y z
N MET A 1 6.62 5.22 -1.92
CA MET A 1 5.77 4.42 -2.84
C MET A 1 6.55 3.25 -3.40
N ASN A 2 5.89 2.10 -3.60
CA ASN A 2 6.47 0.96 -4.30
C ASN A 2 6.41 1.17 -5.85
N PRO A 3 7.09 0.33 -6.67
CA PRO A 3 7.07 0.46 -8.13
C PRO A 3 5.66 0.39 -8.74
N ALA A 4 4.77 -0.45 -8.21
CA ALA A 4 3.39 -0.57 -8.68
C ALA A 4 2.61 0.74 -8.47
N GLN A 5 2.73 1.36 -7.30
CA GLN A 5 2.15 2.66 -6.97
C GLN A 5 2.72 3.77 -7.85
N ILE A 6 4.03 3.77 -8.15
CA ILE A 6 4.63 4.75 -9.07
C ILE A 6 4.02 4.61 -10.47
N ARG A 7 3.87 3.38 -10.98
CA ARG A 7 3.23 3.12 -12.28
C ARG A 7 1.77 3.60 -12.27
N LYS A 8 1.00 3.25 -11.24
CA LYS A 8 -0.40 3.67 -11.07
C LYS A 8 -0.54 5.17 -10.99
N TYR A 9 0.30 5.83 -10.19
CA TYR A 9 0.37 7.29 -10.09
C TYR A 9 0.58 7.93 -11.46
N ARG A 10 1.60 7.50 -12.21
CA ARG A 10 1.93 8.04 -13.53
C ARG A 10 0.80 7.83 -14.54
N LEU A 11 0.19 6.65 -14.53
CA LEU A 11 -0.95 6.31 -15.39
C LEU A 11 -2.14 7.24 -15.13
N VAL A 12 -2.56 7.36 -13.87
CA VAL A 12 -3.73 8.15 -13.50
C VAL A 12 -3.46 9.64 -13.69
N TRP A 13 -2.26 10.11 -13.34
CA TRP A 13 -1.84 11.48 -13.68
C TRP A 13 -1.88 11.72 -15.19
N GLY A 14 -1.43 10.77 -16.02
CA GLY A 14 -1.51 10.89 -17.47
C GLY A 14 -2.94 11.11 -17.98
N LYS A 15 -3.92 10.40 -17.40
CA LYS A 15 -5.35 10.59 -17.70
C LYS A 15 -5.84 11.97 -17.27
N VAL A 16 -5.51 12.41 -16.04
CA VAL A 16 -5.89 13.74 -15.54
C VAL A 16 -5.28 14.84 -16.42
N ARG A 17 -3.99 14.72 -16.75
CA ARG A 17 -3.27 15.67 -17.60
C ARG A 17 -3.93 15.78 -18.97
N ARG A 18 -4.32 14.65 -19.57
CA ARG A 18 -5.05 14.64 -20.85
C ARG A 18 -6.37 15.40 -20.74
N LEU A 19 -7.19 15.10 -19.73
CA LEU A 19 -8.46 15.78 -19.49
C LEU A 19 -8.29 17.29 -19.29
N LEU A 20 -7.27 17.71 -18.52
CA LEU A 20 -6.96 19.12 -18.32
C LEU A 20 -6.57 19.82 -19.62
N ARG A 21 -5.77 19.14 -20.47
CA ARG A 21 -5.37 19.66 -21.77
C ARG A 21 -6.55 19.76 -22.75
N GLU A 22 -7.45 18.78 -22.73
CA GLU A 22 -8.71 18.83 -23.51
C GLU A 22 -9.59 20.02 -23.09
N ARG A 23 -9.50 20.44 -21.83
CA ARG A 23 -10.14 21.65 -21.30
C ARG A 23 -9.36 22.94 -21.58
N GLY A 24 -8.35 22.89 -22.44
CA GLY A 24 -7.60 24.06 -22.91
C GLY A 24 -6.37 24.44 -22.10
N LEU A 25 -5.97 23.67 -21.08
CA LEU A 25 -4.74 23.97 -20.34
C LEU A 25 -3.51 23.62 -21.16
N SER A 26 -2.48 24.48 -21.07
CA SER A 26 -1.16 24.15 -21.60
C SER A 26 -0.52 22.99 -20.82
N ALA A 27 0.52 22.38 -21.38
CA ALA A 27 1.28 21.35 -20.69
C ALA A 27 1.85 21.85 -19.35
N LYS A 28 2.36 23.09 -19.34
CA LYS A 28 2.95 23.75 -18.18
C LYS A 28 1.90 24.00 -17.10
N ASP A 29 0.72 24.47 -17.49
CA ASP A 29 -0.37 24.75 -16.55
C ASP A 29 -0.96 23.48 -15.97
N ALA A 30 -1.03 22.40 -16.76
CA ALA A 30 -1.42 21.09 -16.26
C ALA A 30 -0.42 20.58 -15.21
N ASP A 31 0.88 20.72 -15.44
CA ASP A 31 1.90 20.28 -14.47
C ASP A 31 1.91 21.18 -13.21
N ALA A 32 1.64 22.49 -13.34
CA ALA A 32 1.38 23.38 -12.21
C ALA A 32 0.12 22.97 -11.44
N ARG A 33 -0.94 22.54 -12.15
CA ARG A 33 -2.18 22.04 -11.54
C ARG A 33 -1.94 20.75 -10.77
N ARG A 34 -1.07 19.85 -11.24
CA ARG A 34 -0.64 18.67 -10.49
C ARG A 34 -0.08 19.04 -9.13
N HIS A 35 0.82 20.02 -9.12
CA HIS A 35 1.45 20.51 -7.91
C HIS A 35 0.43 21.10 -6.93
N GLN A 36 -0.51 21.91 -7.43
CA GLN A 36 -1.62 22.41 -6.62
C GLN A 36 -2.49 21.29 -6.02
N ILE A 37 -2.73 20.21 -6.78
CA ILE A 37 -3.46 19.04 -6.27
C ILE A 37 -2.68 18.37 -5.14
N HIS A 38 -1.35 18.24 -5.25
CA HIS A 38 -0.53 17.69 -4.17
C HIS A 38 -0.64 18.53 -2.89
N VAL A 39 -0.45 19.85 -3.03
CA VAL A 39 -0.55 20.78 -1.89
C VAL A 39 -1.94 20.70 -1.26
N LYS A 40 -3.02 20.66 -2.07
CA LYS A 40 -4.39 20.55 -1.57
C LYS A 40 -4.63 19.22 -0.83
N ALA A 41 -4.13 18.12 -1.37
CA ALA A 41 -4.35 16.78 -0.82
C ALA A 41 -3.56 16.56 0.50
N LEU A 42 -2.35 17.10 0.56
CA LEU A 42 -1.39 16.79 1.62
C LEU A 42 -1.29 17.90 2.68
N GLY A 43 -1.71 19.12 2.35
CA GLY A 43 -1.54 20.32 3.19
C GLY A 43 -0.13 20.92 3.12
N SER A 44 0.77 20.33 2.34
CA SER A 44 2.15 20.80 2.14
C SER A 44 2.62 20.48 0.73
N ASP A 45 3.60 21.25 0.25
CA ASP A 45 4.30 20.90 -0.98
C ASP A 45 5.22 19.70 -0.75
N LYS A 46 4.94 18.61 -1.47
CA LYS A 46 5.70 17.37 -1.37
C LYS A 46 5.88 16.75 -2.75
N SER A 47 7.12 16.34 -3.03
CA SER A 47 7.43 15.61 -4.25
C SER A 47 6.75 14.24 -4.22
N SER A 48 6.24 13.79 -5.38
CA SER A 48 5.70 12.44 -5.50
C SER A 48 6.75 11.37 -5.19
N LEU A 49 8.05 11.66 -5.31
CA LEU A 49 9.11 10.71 -4.95
C LEU A 49 9.14 10.39 -3.46
N ASP A 50 8.64 11.31 -2.62
CA ASP A 50 8.69 11.18 -1.16
C ASP A 50 7.36 10.69 -0.56
N PHE A 51 6.39 10.33 -1.40
CA PHE A 51 5.07 9.92 -0.94
C PHE A 51 5.13 8.63 -0.12
N THR A 52 4.53 8.71 1.07
CA THR A 52 4.10 7.54 1.83
C THR A 52 2.86 6.91 1.18
N ASN A 53 2.47 5.70 1.61
CA ASN A 53 1.22 5.08 1.13
C ASN A 53 0.01 5.99 1.39
N ARG A 54 -0.02 6.63 2.56
CA ARG A 54 -1.08 7.59 2.92
C ARG A 54 -1.08 8.82 2.01
N ASP A 55 0.08 9.37 1.68
CA ASP A 55 0.16 10.52 0.77
C ASP A 55 -0.31 10.15 -0.63
N PHE A 56 0.11 8.97 -1.10
CA PHE A 56 -0.31 8.43 -2.40
C PHE A 56 -1.83 8.25 -2.46
N ASP A 57 -2.46 7.63 -1.46
CA ASP A 57 -3.91 7.42 -1.44
C ASP A 57 -4.69 8.75 -1.47
N LYS A 58 -4.24 9.74 -0.70
CA LYS A 58 -4.84 11.09 -0.69
C LYS A 58 -4.77 11.74 -2.05
N VAL A 59 -3.60 11.77 -2.67
CA VAL A 59 -3.43 12.39 -3.99
C VAL A 59 -4.20 11.63 -5.06
N LEU A 60 -4.22 10.29 -4.98
CA LEU A 60 -4.96 9.46 -5.90
C LEU A 60 -6.47 9.70 -5.79
N SER A 61 -7.01 9.86 -4.57
CA SER A 61 -8.42 10.24 -4.36
C SER A 61 -8.77 11.53 -5.10
N HIS A 62 -7.91 12.56 -5.01
CA HIS A 62 -8.11 13.80 -5.77
C HIS A 62 -8.06 13.62 -7.28
N PHE A 63 -7.18 12.76 -7.79
CA PHE A 63 -7.15 12.46 -9.23
C PHE A 63 -8.41 11.74 -9.69
N ILE A 64 -8.88 10.75 -8.91
CA ILE A 64 -10.13 10.03 -9.22
C ILE A 64 -11.33 10.96 -9.18
N ALA A 65 -11.43 11.85 -8.19
CA ALA A 65 -12.51 12.83 -8.12
C ALA A 65 -12.54 13.79 -9.34
N ILE A 66 -11.38 14.04 -9.97
CA ILE A 66 -11.31 14.84 -11.21
C ILE A 66 -11.75 14.04 -12.43
N LEU A 67 -11.36 12.75 -12.51
CA LEU A 67 -11.63 11.89 -13.66
C LEU A 67 -13.06 11.35 -13.67
N GLU A 68 -13.56 10.97 -12.49
CA GLU A 68 -14.79 10.21 -12.30
C GLU A 68 -15.58 10.78 -11.10
N PRO A 69 -16.03 12.05 -11.17
CA PRO A 69 -16.69 12.73 -10.04
C PRO A 69 -17.96 12.01 -9.56
N ASP A 70 -18.66 11.33 -10.47
CA ASP A 70 -19.93 10.66 -10.19
C ASP A 70 -19.76 9.15 -9.88
N ASN A 71 -18.52 8.64 -9.90
CA ASN A 71 -18.24 7.24 -9.58
C ASN A 71 -17.96 7.07 -8.08
N LEU A 72 -19.02 6.85 -7.31
CA LEU A 72 -18.92 6.65 -5.86
C LEU A 72 -18.09 5.40 -5.50
N GLU A 73 -18.22 4.31 -6.27
CA GLU A 73 -17.47 3.07 -6.01
C GLU A 73 -15.95 3.29 -6.11
N ALA A 74 -15.51 4.03 -7.14
CA ALA A 74 -14.09 4.37 -7.29
C ALA A 74 -13.56 5.21 -6.12
N GLN A 75 -14.40 6.09 -5.56
CA GLN A 75 -14.04 6.90 -4.38
C GLN A 75 -13.95 6.05 -3.11
N ILE A 76 -14.94 5.17 -2.88
CA ILE A 76 -14.95 4.24 -1.73
C ILE A 76 -13.73 3.32 -1.77
N ARG A 77 -13.41 2.74 -2.95
CA ARG A 77 -12.27 1.83 -3.09
C ARG A 77 -10.93 2.48 -2.71
N ILE A 78 -10.77 3.79 -2.92
CA ILE A 78 -9.56 4.52 -2.48
C ILE A 78 -9.52 4.66 -0.96
N ILE A 79 -10.67 4.93 -0.32
CA ILE A 79 -10.78 5.04 1.14
C ILE A 79 -10.45 3.70 1.81
N GLU A 80 -10.82 2.58 1.20
CA GLU A 80 -10.58 1.22 1.72
C GLU A 80 -9.13 0.73 1.54
N GLN A 81 -8.29 1.41 0.74
CA GLN A 81 -6.93 0.96 0.46
C GLN A 81 -6.08 0.63 1.70
N PRO A 82 -6.11 1.41 2.80
CA PRO A 82 -5.35 1.09 4.00
C PRO A 82 -5.73 -0.27 4.60
N GLU A 83 -7.03 -0.58 4.67
CA GLU A 83 -7.50 -1.86 5.21
C GLU A 83 -7.22 -3.01 4.25
N LEU A 84 -7.34 -2.80 2.94
CA LEU A 84 -6.97 -3.81 1.95
C LEU A 84 -5.47 -4.16 2.02
N ARG A 85 -4.59 -3.16 2.14
CA ARG A 85 -3.15 -3.40 2.33
C ARG A 85 -2.86 -4.07 3.67
N ARG A 86 -3.55 -3.68 4.74
CA ARG A 86 -3.45 -4.31 6.06
C ARG A 86 -3.82 -5.79 5.99
N ALA A 87 -4.97 -6.12 5.41
CA ALA A 87 -5.44 -7.49 5.22
C ALA A 87 -4.45 -8.32 4.39
N ARG A 88 -3.95 -7.77 3.28
CA ARG A 88 -2.94 -8.46 2.47
C ARG A 88 -1.64 -8.73 3.25
N MET A 89 -1.20 -7.78 4.08
CA MET A 89 0.00 -7.97 4.89
C MET A 89 -0.19 -9.06 5.95
N ILE A 90 -1.40 -9.20 6.51
CA ILE A 90 -1.76 -10.31 7.41
C ILE A 90 -1.62 -11.63 6.67
N GLU A 91 -2.20 -11.75 5.47
CA GLU A 91 -2.09 -12.95 4.64
C GLU A 91 -0.63 -13.31 4.34
N LEU A 92 0.17 -12.35 3.87
CA LEU A 92 1.59 -12.57 3.57
C LEU A 92 2.38 -13.09 4.77
N CYS A 93 2.13 -12.53 5.96
CA CYS A 93 2.76 -13.01 7.19
C CYS A 93 2.33 -14.44 7.53
N ARG A 94 1.05 -14.76 7.36
CA ARG A 94 0.51 -16.11 7.59
C ARG A 94 1.07 -17.11 6.58
N GLU A 95 1.17 -16.75 5.31
CA GLU A 95 1.78 -17.57 4.26
C GLU A 95 3.24 -17.90 4.58
N LEU A 96 4.04 -16.90 4.98
CA LEU A 96 5.45 -17.10 5.36
C LEU A 96 5.62 -18.04 6.55
N VAL A 97 4.80 -17.88 7.58
CA VAL A 97 4.87 -18.70 8.79
C VAL A 97 4.29 -20.09 8.56
N GLY A 98 3.20 -20.20 7.82
CA GLY A 98 2.56 -21.46 7.45
C GLY A 98 3.44 -22.36 6.59
N GLY A 99 4.41 -21.79 5.85
CA GLY A 99 5.41 -22.55 5.10
C GLY A 99 6.51 -23.20 5.95
N LEU A 100 6.56 -22.96 7.27
CA LEU A 100 7.52 -23.61 8.16
C LEU A 100 7.15 -25.09 8.36
N PRO A 101 8.06 -26.06 8.17
CA PRO A 101 7.74 -27.49 8.32
C PRO A 101 7.08 -27.83 9.66
N GLN A 102 7.61 -27.28 10.76
CA GLN A 102 7.07 -27.51 12.11
C GLN A 102 5.67 -26.93 12.35
N ILE A 103 5.18 -26.05 11.47
CA ILE A 103 3.82 -25.48 11.50
C ILE A 103 2.94 -26.16 10.46
N ALA A 104 3.45 -26.36 9.24
CA ALA A 104 2.75 -27.03 8.15
C ALA A 104 2.34 -28.47 8.53
N ASP A 105 3.22 -29.19 9.22
CA ASP A 105 3.00 -30.58 9.63
C ASP A 105 2.25 -30.69 10.97
N ALA A 106 1.85 -29.57 11.57
CA ALA A 106 1.16 -29.59 12.86
C ALA A 106 -0.30 -30.04 12.71
N VAL A 107 -0.87 -30.57 13.80
CA VAL A 107 -2.29 -30.99 13.85
C VAL A 107 -3.25 -29.81 13.60
N ASN A 108 -2.84 -28.58 13.92
CA ASN A 108 -3.60 -27.37 13.65
C ASN A 108 -2.66 -26.23 13.19
N PRO A 109 -2.27 -26.21 11.90
CA PRO A 109 -1.30 -25.25 11.37
C PRO A 109 -1.71 -23.78 11.58
N GLU A 110 -3.01 -23.48 11.45
CA GLU A 110 -3.54 -22.13 11.65
C GLU A 110 -3.34 -21.63 13.08
N PHE A 111 -3.62 -22.47 14.08
CA PHE A 111 -3.41 -22.13 15.48
C PHE A 111 -1.93 -21.85 15.80
N TYR A 112 -1.02 -22.69 15.30
CA TYR A 112 0.42 -22.51 15.52
C TYR A 112 0.97 -21.28 14.77
N ALA A 113 0.51 -21.03 13.54
CA ALA A 113 0.87 -19.84 12.79
C ALA A 113 0.39 -18.57 13.50
N SER A 114 -0.86 -18.56 13.97
CA SER A 114 -1.43 -17.45 14.73
C SER A 114 -0.62 -17.18 16.00
N ASN A 115 -0.35 -18.21 16.82
CA ASN A 115 0.44 -18.06 18.04
C ASN A 115 1.87 -17.57 17.78
N TYR A 116 2.52 -18.04 16.71
CA TYR A 116 3.85 -17.59 16.32
C TYR A 116 3.85 -16.09 16.00
N LEU A 117 2.90 -15.66 15.17
CA LEU A 117 2.73 -14.27 14.78
C LEU A 117 2.40 -13.38 15.98
N ASP A 118 1.53 -13.84 16.87
CA ASP A 118 1.13 -13.11 18.07
C ASP A 118 2.29 -12.95 19.06
N ALA A 119 3.07 -14.01 19.27
CA ALA A 119 4.27 -13.97 20.11
C ALA A 119 5.32 -13.01 19.52
N LEU A 120 5.52 -13.05 18.20
CA LEU A 120 6.43 -12.13 17.52
C LEU A 120 5.95 -10.67 17.62
N ALA A 121 4.68 -10.41 17.39
CA ALA A 121 4.07 -9.09 17.47
C ALA A 121 4.13 -8.51 18.89
N LYS A 122 3.80 -9.30 19.92
CA LYS A 122 3.91 -8.89 21.32
C LYS A 122 5.35 -8.53 21.69
N ARG A 123 6.33 -9.31 21.24
CA ARG A 123 7.75 -9.04 21.48
C ARG A 123 8.25 -7.75 20.80
N VAL A 124 7.82 -7.48 19.57
CA VAL A 124 8.35 -6.36 18.76
C VAL A 124 7.56 -5.07 18.96
N ARG A 125 6.25 -5.16 19.20
CA ARG A 125 5.30 -4.03 19.21
C ARG A 125 4.44 -3.94 20.47
N GLY A 126 4.56 -4.89 21.40
CA GLY A 126 3.84 -4.88 22.68
C GLY A 126 2.35 -5.18 22.58
N ARG A 127 1.85 -5.63 21.43
CA ARG A 127 0.41 -5.85 21.18
C ARG A 127 0.15 -7.05 20.26
N PRO A 128 -1.08 -7.62 20.25
CA PRO A 128 -1.44 -8.75 19.38
C PRO A 128 -1.25 -8.44 17.89
N PHE A 129 -0.93 -9.45 17.10
CA PHE A 129 -0.62 -9.33 15.68
C PHE A 129 -1.78 -8.71 14.88
N GLU A 130 -3.00 -9.20 15.11
CA GLU A 130 -4.20 -8.70 14.43
C GLU A 130 -4.53 -7.24 14.78
N SER A 131 -4.02 -6.70 15.89
CA SER A 131 -4.25 -5.30 16.28
C SER A 131 -3.30 -4.30 15.61
N LEU A 132 -2.34 -4.79 14.82
CA LEU A 132 -1.36 -3.93 14.17
C LEU A 132 -1.96 -3.20 12.96
N ASP A 133 -1.50 -1.96 12.78
CA ASP A 133 -1.73 -1.16 11.59
C ASP A 133 -0.80 -1.61 10.44
N GLU A 134 -1.02 -1.07 9.25
CA GLU A 134 -0.21 -1.36 8.05
C GLU A 134 1.30 -1.23 8.32
N ALA A 135 1.72 -0.16 9.02
CA ALA A 135 3.12 0.08 9.35
C ALA A 135 3.68 -0.96 10.34
N GLY A 136 2.91 -1.29 11.39
CA GLY A 136 3.27 -2.32 12.35
C GLY A 136 3.41 -3.69 11.71
N LEU A 137 2.46 -4.07 10.85
CA LEU A 137 2.52 -5.33 10.10
C LEU A 137 3.70 -5.34 9.12
N GLY A 138 4.01 -4.23 8.48
CA GLY A 138 5.18 -4.11 7.60
C GLY A 138 6.50 -4.41 8.32
N VAL A 139 6.65 -3.98 9.58
CA VAL A 139 7.81 -4.34 10.42
C VAL A 139 7.86 -5.84 10.69
N ILE A 140 6.73 -6.44 11.07
CA ILE A 140 6.65 -7.88 11.34
C ILE A 140 6.98 -8.68 10.07
N HIS A 141 6.36 -8.34 8.95
CA HIS A 141 6.61 -8.95 7.66
C HIS A 141 8.09 -8.85 7.26
N GLY A 142 8.72 -7.68 7.40
CA GLY A 142 10.15 -7.52 7.12
C GLY A 142 11.03 -8.42 7.98
N ILE A 143 10.70 -8.61 9.26
CA ILE A 143 11.40 -9.56 10.13
C ILE A 143 11.21 -11.00 9.64
N LEU A 144 9.98 -11.37 9.26
CA LEU A 144 9.67 -12.71 8.75
C LEU A 144 10.40 -13.00 7.44
N VAL A 145 10.36 -12.08 6.47
CA VAL A 145 11.09 -12.21 5.20
C VAL A 145 12.59 -12.40 5.45
N ASN A 146 13.19 -11.62 6.35
CA ASN A 146 14.61 -11.76 6.67
C ASN A 146 14.96 -13.08 7.36
N ARG A 147 14.02 -13.65 8.14
CA ARG A 147 14.23 -14.91 8.88
C ARG A 147 13.90 -16.15 8.06
N LEU A 148 12.83 -16.09 7.27
CA LEU A 148 12.13 -17.23 6.68
C LEU A 148 12.02 -17.14 5.16
N GLY A 149 12.17 -15.94 4.59
CA GLY A 149 12.13 -15.74 3.15
C GLY A 149 13.32 -16.40 2.44
N PRO A 150 13.24 -16.56 1.11
CA PRO A 150 14.33 -17.11 0.32
C PRO A 150 15.60 -16.25 0.49
N LYS A 151 16.71 -16.87 0.91
CA LYS A 151 18.01 -16.20 1.04
C LYS A 151 18.68 -16.12 -0.34
N GLY A 152 18.42 -15.05 -1.11
CA GLY A 152 19.01 -14.81 -2.45
C GLY A 152 17.97 -14.25 -3.44
N PRO A 153 18.38 -13.52 -4.50
CA PRO A 153 17.61 -12.43 -5.08
C PRO A 153 16.33 -12.94 -5.73
N ALA A 154 15.22 -12.83 -5.02
CA ALA A 154 13.89 -12.99 -5.58
C ALA A 154 13.38 -11.60 -5.96
N GLU A 155 13.70 -11.18 -7.20
CA GLU A 155 12.82 -10.29 -7.95
C GLU A 155 11.43 -10.94 -7.97
N ARG A 156 10.58 -10.54 -7.03
CA ARG A 156 9.14 -10.64 -7.20
C ARG A 156 8.65 -9.22 -7.25
N ASP A 157 8.50 -8.72 -8.47
CA ASP A 157 7.61 -7.62 -8.79
C ASP A 157 6.21 -7.99 -8.27
N ASP A 158 5.89 -7.57 -7.05
CA ASP A 158 4.54 -7.67 -6.50
C ASP A 158 3.70 -6.53 -7.11
N PRO A 159 2.62 -6.82 -7.87
CA PRO A 159 1.88 -5.81 -8.62
C PRO A 159 0.79 -5.08 -7.82
N PHE A 160 0.84 -5.09 -6.48
CA PHE A 160 -0.18 -4.48 -5.63
C PHE A 160 0.33 -3.30 -4.79
#